data_AF-A0A2V7W5J5-F1
#
_entry.id   AF-A0A2V7W5J5-F1
#
_cell.length_a   1.000
_cell.length_b   1.000
_cell.length_c   1.000
_cell.angle_alpha   90.00
_cell.angle_beta   90.00
_cell.angle_gamma   90.00
#
_symmetry.space_group_name_H-M   'P 1'
#
loop_
_entity.id
_entity.type
_entity.pdbx_description
1 polymer ?
#
loop_
_entity_poly.entity_id
_entity_poly.type
_entity_poly.pdbx_seq_one_letter_code
_entity_poly.pdbx_strand_id
1 'polypeptide(L)'
;MKRAALGVLILSLVALPSLAGSAKARRSAVTAAHCVSLEHVPGGWRMEINCNQGKGVIVLSDAQDQKQYRGEGTFAGWSQQEMNDVYQPLIPSSESVPEIMQLG
;
A
#
# COMPACT_ATOMS: atom_id res chain seq x y z
N MET A 1 10.04 -68.84 11.75
CA MET A 1 10.35 -68.17 10.46
C MET A 1 9.14 -67.31 10.10
N LYS A 2 9.11 -65.99 9.93
CA LYS A 2 10.09 -64.95 9.58
C LYS A 2 9.62 -63.59 10.19
N ARG A 3 10.55 -62.95 10.93
CA ARG A 3 10.90 -61.52 11.05
C ARG A 3 9.81 -60.42 11.07
N ALA A 4 9.82 -59.72 12.21
CA ALA A 4 9.33 -58.35 12.44
C ALA A 4 10.20 -57.27 11.76
N ALA A 5 9.62 -56.08 11.54
CA ALA A 5 10.19 -54.73 11.74
C ALA A 5 9.29 -53.69 11.03
N LEU A 6 8.71 -52.73 11.77
CA LEU A 6 9.08 -51.30 11.77
C LEU A 6 9.20 -50.72 10.33
N GLY A 7 8.32 -49.86 9.84
CA GLY A 7 7.83 -48.63 10.46
C GLY A 7 8.68 -47.47 9.95
N VAL A 8 8.21 -46.74 8.94
CA VAL A 8 8.70 -45.39 8.61
C VAL A 8 7.54 -44.56 8.04
N LEU A 9 7.07 -43.66 8.89
CA LEU A 9 6.17 -42.55 8.63
C LEU A 9 7.04 -41.39 8.16
N ILE A 10 6.93 -40.95 6.90
CA ILE A 10 7.55 -39.70 6.44
C ILE A 10 6.46 -38.79 5.93
N LEU A 11 5.94 -38.04 6.90
CA LEU A 11 5.33 -36.73 6.77
C LEU A 11 6.41 -35.78 6.25
N SER A 12 6.26 -35.23 5.04
CA SER A 12 7.08 -34.12 4.53
C SER A 12 6.14 -33.31 3.64
N LEU A 13 5.32 -32.39 4.15
CA LEU A 13 5.67 -31.18 4.91
C LEU A 13 6.78 -30.38 4.23
N VAL A 14 6.49 -29.91 3.03
CA VAL A 14 7.10 -28.69 2.50
C VAL A 14 5.97 -27.79 2.02
N ALA A 15 5.22 -27.24 2.97
CA ALA A 15 4.54 -25.98 2.73
C ALA A 15 5.65 -24.92 2.69
N LEU A 16 6.16 -24.64 1.49
CA LEU A 16 6.92 -23.41 1.27
C LEU A 16 5.98 -22.27 1.66
N PRO A 17 6.25 -21.48 2.72
CA PRO A 17 5.49 -20.28 2.93
C PRO A 17 5.86 -19.37 1.76
N SER A 18 4.92 -19.20 0.84
CA SER A 18 5.02 -18.26 -0.26
C SER A 18 5.47 -16.93 0.32
N LEU A 19 6.69 -16.49 -0.02
CA LEU A 19 7.28 -15.23 0.44
C LEU A 19 6.38 -14.00 0.13
N ALA A 20 5.38 -14.19 -0.73
CA ALA A 20 4.28 -13.26 -0.98
C ALA A 20 3.42 -12.93 0.26
N GLY A 21 3.28 -13.85 1.22
CA GLY A 21 2.51 -13.63 2.45
C GLY A 21 3.13 -12.55 3.34
N SER A 22 4.46 -12.53 3.46
CA SER A 22 5.19 -11.53 4.26
C SER A 22 5.14 -10.14 3.63
N ALA A 23 5.17 -10.04 2.29
CA ALA A 23 5.03 -8.77 1.61
C ALA A 23 3.64 -8.15 1.83
N LYS A 24 2.57 -8.94 1.67
CA LYS A 24 1.20 -8.48 1.91
C LYS A 24 0.96 -8.09 3.38
N ALA A 25 1.48 -8.89 4.32
CA ALA A 25 1.40 -8.58 5.74
C ALA A 25 2.10 -7.26 6.10
N ARG A 26 3.25 -6.96 5.46
CA ARG A 26 3.95 -5.69 5.64
C ARG A 26 3.14 -4.52 5.06
N ARG A 27 2.54 -4.65 3.87
CA ARG A 27 1.72 -3.59 3.25
C ARG A 27 0.49 -3.22 4.08
N SER A 28 -0.17 -4.21 4.67
CA SER A 28 -1.34 -4.01 5.54
C SER A 28 -1.02 -3.29 6.86
N ALA A 29 0.26 -3.08 7.20
CA ALA A 29 0.70 -2.44 8.44
C ALA A 29 1.06 -0.94 8.26
N VAL A 30 0.67 -0.30 7.15
CA VAL A 30 0.89 1.15 7.01
C VAL A 30 0.04 1.87 8.05
N THR A 31 0.73 2.53 8.97
CA THR A 31 0.14 3.38 10.01
C THR A 31 0.88 4.71 10.04
N ALA A 32 0.24 5.75 10.59
CA ALA A 32 0.80 7.10 10.65
C ALA A 32 1.22 7.68 9.28
N ALA A 33 0.48 7.34 8.22
CA ALA A 33 0.68 7.97 6.92
C ALA A 33 0.22 9.43 6.95
N HIS A 34 1.00 10.32 6.37
CA HIS A 34 0.63 11.72 6.16
C HIS A 34 1.05 12.18 4.77
N CYS A 35 0.22 13.03 4.16
CA CYS A 35 0.52 13.70 2.91
C CYS A 35 1.63 14.73 3.13
N VAL A 36 2.72 14.61 2.38
CA VAL A 36 3.84 15.56 2.37
C VAL A 36 3.63 16.62 1.31
N SER A 37 3.18 16.20 0.13
CA SER A 37 2.87 17.08 -1.00
C SER A 37 1.76 16.44 -1.84
N LEU A 38 0.88 17.28 -2.39
CA LEU A 38 -0.15 16.88 -3.35
C LEU A 38 -0.10 17.84 -4.53
N GLU A 39 0.37 17.33 -5.67
CA GLU A 39 0.64 18.12 -6.88
C GLU A 39 -0.25 17.65 -8.02
N HIS A 40 -0.79 18.61 -8.79
CA HIS A 40 -1.45 18.28 -10.04
C HIS A 40 -0.40 18.03 -11.12
N VAL A 41 -0.53 16.91 -11.83
CA VAL A 41 0.37 16.50 -12.92
C VAL A 41 -0.45 16.23 -14.18
N PRO A 42 0.17 16.22 -15.39
CA PRO A 42 -0.58 15.89 -16.60
C PRO A 42 -1.31 14.55 -16.48
N GLY A 43 -2.64 14.59 -16.56
CA GLY A 43 -3.50 13.40 -16.47
C GLY A 43 -3.83 12.93 -15.04
N GLY A 44 -3.54 13.72 -13.99
CA GLY A 44 -4.03 13.41 -12.64
C GLY A 44 -3.25 14.09 -11.51
N TRP A 45 -2.93 13.33 -10.46
CA TRP A 45 -2.36 13.83 -9.22
C TRP A 45 -1.17 13.00 -8.78
N ARG A 46 -0.19 13.66 -8.18
CA ARG A 46 0.98 13.03 -7.55
C ARG A 46 0.95 13.37 -6.06
N MET A 47 0.86 12.34 -5.21
CA MET A 47 0.91 12.51 -3.76
C MET A 47 2.20 11.89 -3.21
N GLU A 48 3.01 12.71 -2.54
CA GLU A 48 4.13 12.22 -1.74
C GLU A 48 3.64 11.92 -0.33
N ILE A 49 3.95 10.72 0.16
CA ILE A 49 3.44 10.19 1.43
C ILE A 49 4.62 9.69 2.25
N ASN A 50 4.64 10.08 3.52
CA ASN A 50 5.57 9.54 4.50
C ASN A 50 4.79 8.72 5.54
N CYS A 51 5.26 7.51 5.83
CA CYS A 51 4.62 6.60 6.78
C CYS A 51 5.65 5.83 7.61
N ASN A 52 5.17 5.00 8.54
CA ASN A 52 6.00 4.13 9.38
C ASN A 52 6.89 3.14 8.62
N GLN A 53 6.66 2.92 7.32
CA GLN A 53 7.45 2.02 6.47
C GLN A 53 8.45 2.77 5.57
N GLY A 54 8.45 4.11 5.61
CA GLY A 54 9.32 4.95 4.81
C GLY A 54 8.55 5.91 3.91
N LYS A 55 9.27 6.54 2.98
CA LYS A 55 8.73 7.51 2.04
C LYS A 55 8.37 6.85 0.71
N GLY A 56 7.25 7.26 0.13
CA GLY A 56 6.82 6.80 -1.19
C GLY A 56 5.93 7.82 -1.88
N VAL A 57 5.62 7.54 -3.14
CA VAL A 57 4.73 8.37 -3.96
C VAL A 57 3.61 7.49 -4.49
N ILE A 58 2.39 8.03 -4.50
CA ILE A 58 1.25 7.45 -5.23
C ILE A 58 0.82 8.46 -6.28
N VAL A 59 0.89 8.06 -7.55
CA VAL A 59 0.35 8.81 -8.68
C VAL A 59 -1.04 8.27 -8.98
N LEU A 60 -2.05 9.14 -8.93
CA LEU A 60 -3.39 8.87 -9.39
C LEU A 60 -3.53 9.42 -10.81
N SER A 61 -3.78 8.56 -11.79
CA SER A 61 -4.19 8.94 -13.13
C SER A 61 -5.70 8.85 -13.26
N ASP A 62 -6.32 9.91 -13.75
CA ASP A 62 -7.75 9.96 -14.05
C ASP A 62 -7.91 9.98 -15.57
N ALA A 63 -7.87 8.79 -16.16
CA ALA A 63 -8.02 8.60 -17.59
C ALA A 63 -9.33 7.85 -17.85
N GLN A 64 -10.19 8.43 -18.70
CA GLN A 64 -11.41 7.78 -19.19
C GLN A 64 -12.35 7.29 -18.06
N ASP A 65 -12.56 8.11 -17.03
CA ASP A 65 -13.45 7.81 -15.89
C ASP A 65 -12.97 6.60 -15.02
N GLN A 66 -11.73 6.16 -15.21
CA GLN A 66 -11.12 5.10 -14.42
C GLN A 66 -9.90 5.61 -13.66
N LYS A 67 -9.99 5.57 -12.34
CA LYS A 67 -8.88 5.87 -11.44
C LYS A 67 -7.85 4.74 -11.50
N GLN A 68 -6.62 5.08 -11.86
CA GLN A 68 -5.48 4.18 -11.79
C GLN A 68 -4.42 4.73 -10.85
N TYR A 69 -3.93 3.89 -9.95
CA TYR A 69 -2.90 4.21 -8.99
C TYR A 69 -1.57 3.58 -9.42
N ARG A 70 -0.49 4.36 -9.35
CA ARG A 70 0.87 3.90 -9.56
C ARG A 70 1.74 4.30 -8.38
N GLY A 71 2.27 3.30 -7.69
CA GLY A 71 3.11 3.49 -6.51
C GLY A 71 4.60 3.51 -6.85
N GLU A 72 5.35 4.35 -6.14
CA GLU A 72 6.81 4.43 -6.16
C GLU A 72 7.36 4.35 -4.73
N GLY A 73 8.63 3.95 -4.59
CA GLY A 73 9.27 3.77 -3.28
C GLY A 73 8.56 2.70 -2.45
N THR A 74 8.13 3.06 -1.23
CA THR A 74 7.38 2.16 -0.32
C THR A 74 6.16 1.51 -0.97
N PHE A 75 5.48 2.21 -1.90
CA PHE A 75 4.25 1.74 -2.54
C PHE A 75 4.49 0.99 -3.86
N ALA A 76 5.74 0.78 -4.26
CA ALA A 76 6.06 0.07 -5.50
C ALA A 76 5.53 -1.38 -5.47
N GLY A 77 4.80 -1.76 -6.52
CA GLY A 77 4.22 -3.10 -6.66
C GLY A 77 3.05 -3.41 -5.73
N TRP A 78 2.48 -2.40 -5.08
CA TRP A 78 1.22 -2.51 -4.36
C TRP A 78 0.05 -2.68 -5.35
N SER A 79 -1.02 -3.28 -4.89
CA SER A 79 -2.27 -3.39 -5.65
C SER A 79 -3.01 -2.05 -5.67
N GLN A 80 -3.94 -1.90 -6.63
CA GLN A 80 -4.80 -0.72 -6.75
C GLN A 80 -5.59 -0.45 -5.46
N GLN A 81 -6.13 -1.50 -4.85
CA GLN A 81 -6.89 -1.41 -3.61
C GLN A 81 -6.01 -0.95 -2.44
N GLU A 82 -4.84 -1.56 -2.25
CA GLU A 82 -3.93 -1.17 -1.17
C GLU A 82 -3.50 0.31 -1.29
N MET A 83 -3.26 0.80 -2.51
CA MET A 83 -2.92 2.20 -2.74
C MET A 83 -4.11 3.14 -2.50
N ASN A 84 -5.30 2.76 -2.96
CA ASN A 84 -6.53 3.53 -2.71
C ASN A 84 -6.81 3.69 -1.20
N ASP A 85 -6.64 2.61 -0.43
CA ASP A 85 -6.90 2.60 1.01
C ASP A 85 -5.94 3.52 1.79
N VAL A 86 -4.72 3.72 1.29
CA VAL A 86 -3.76 4.70 1.84
C VAL A 86 -4.02 6.11 1.32
N TYR A 87 -4.38 6.26 0.04
CA TYR A 87 -4.50 7.55 -0.63
C TYR A 87 -5.76 8.31 -0.19
N GLN A 88 -6.92 7.67 -0.20
CA GLN A 88 -8.23 8.32 0.03
C GLN A 88 -8.31 9.07 1.38
N PRO A 89 -7.83 8.52 2.51
CA PRO A 89 -7.88 9.22 3.80
C PRO A 89 -6.95 10.43 3.88
N LEU A 90 -5.96 10.54 2.98
CA LEU A 90 -4.96 11.60 2.97
C LEU A 90 -5.31 12.76 2.05
N ILE A 91 -6.40 12.64 1.27
CA ILE A 91 -6.90 13.75 0.45
C ILE A 91 -7.35 14.85 1.41
N PRO A 92 -6.81 16.08 1.30
CA PRO A 92 -7.25 17.19 2.13
C PRO A 92 -8.75 17.43 1.93
N SER A 93 -9.54 17.33 3.01
CA SER A 93 -10.95 17.72 2.96
C SER A 93 -11.03 19.22 2.66
N SER A 94 -11.81 19.57 1.64
CA SER A 94 -12.05 20.95 1.17
C SER A 94 -12.71 21.88 2.21
N GLU A 95 -13.00 21.40 3.42
CA GLU A 95 -13.45 22.23 4.55
C GLU A 95 -12.30 22.95 5.26
N SER A 96 -11.06 22.76 4.81
CA SER A 96 -9.88 23.48 5.29
C SER A 96 -9.59 24.69 4.41
N VAL A 97 -10.57 25.56 4.18
CA VAL A 97 -10.25 26.93 3.75
C VAL A 97 -9.72 27.62 5.00
N PRO A 98 -8.42 28.00 5.09
CA PRO A 98 -8.03 28.94 6.12
C PRO A 98 -8.85 30.20 5.88
N GLU A 99 -9.77 30.51 6.79
CA GLU A 99 -10.45 31.81 6.81
C GLU A 99 -9.34 32.86 6.75
N ILE A 100 -9.20 33.47 5.57
CA ILE A 100 -8.33 34.61 5.38
C ILE A 100 -8.98 35.69 6.25
N MET A 101 -8.39 35.89 7.42
CA MET A 101 -8.79 36.88 8.41
C MET A 101 -8.77 38.24 7.69
N GLN A 102 -9.91 38.65 7.13
CA GLN A 102 -10.06 39.94 6.49
C GLN A 102 -10.06 40.98 7.61
N LEU A 103 -8.87 41.50 7.90
CA LEU A 103 -8.71 42.75 8.63
C LEU A 103 -9.08 43.88 7.68
N GLY A 104 -10.31 44.38 7.82
CA GLY A 104 -10.84 45.58 7.17
C GLY A 104 -11.64 46.39 8.17
#